data_AF-A0A1F4X8D0-F1
#
_entry.id   AF-A0A1F4X8D0-F1
#
_cell.length_a   1.000
_cell.length_b   1.000
_cell.length_c   1.000
_cell.angle_alpha   90.00
_cell.angle_beta   90.00
_cell.angle_gamma   90.00
#
_symmetry.space_group_name_H-M   'P 1'
#
loop_
_entity.id
_entity.type
_entity.pdbx_description
1 polymer ?
#
loop_
_entity_poly.entity_id
_entity_poly.type
_entity_poly.pdbx_seq_one_letter_code
_entity_poly.pdbx_strand_id
1 'polypeptide(L)'
;MIDIHIPASLEYNTTNASVLATAIKNLRSFNEIAEWDKKAMVEVESLHSILKAIEGKQQTAIQVIAQEQQEYEVKSFLTKLFDRRKEQKRWLAEQSRLAREKAQIENVIDQFESVIDFMPDSLDELKELLEQCKQQKKELLTEKEAVNAQMASVRVEAKQQTANTNYGNYGKGERRRIRLNKDALLRPQDNQKTAIEGQITELDQIIVWLERFT
;
A
#
# COMPACT_ATOMS: atom_id res chain seq x y z
N MET A 1 -5.92 10.30 -4.33
CA MET A 1 -7.03 10.84 -3.49
C MET A 1 -6.79 10.26 -2.12
N ILE A 2 -7.08 10.99 -1.04
CA ILE A 2 -6.99 10.39 0.29
C ILE A 2 -7.99 9.24 0.35
N ASP A 3 -7.47 8.02 0.33
CA ASP A 3 -8.24 6.79 0.26
C ASP A 3 -7.81 5.90 1.42
N ILE A 4 -8.71 5.76 2.39
CA ILE A 4 -8.55 4.83 3.51
C ILE A 4 -9.29 3.55 3.12
N HIS A 5 -8.55 2.44 3.02
CA HIS A 5 -9.07 1.13 2.71
C HIS A 5 -9.44 0.38 3.99
N ILE A 6 -10.74 0.17 4.20
CA ILE A 6 -11.26 -0.57 5.35
C ILE A 6 -11.55 -2.02 4.94
N PRO A 7 -10.71 -3.00 5.32
CA PRO A 7 -11.00 -4.40 5.07
C PRO A 7 -12.15 -4.87 5.97
N ALA A 8 -12.93 -5.82 5.48
CA ALA A 8 -13.91 -6.50 6.33
C ALA A 8 -13.19 -7.23 7.48
N SER A 9 -13.69 -7.05 8.70
CA SER A 9 -13.14 -7.69 9.89
C SER A 9 -14.22 -8.37 10.71
N LEU A 10 -13.84 -9.47 11.35
CA LEU A 10 -14.69 -10.21 12.29
C LEU A 10 -14.53 -9.69 13.72
N GLU A 11 -13.41 -9.04 14.02
CA GLU A 11 -13.04 -8.59 15.37
C GLU A 11 -13.45 -7.13 15.63
N TYR A 12 -13.75 -6.35 14.59
CA TYR A 12 -14.20 -4.97 14.75
C TYR A 12 -15.34 -4.60 13.80
N ASN A 13 -16.24 -3.75 14.28
CA ASN A 13 -17.29 -3.18 13.45
C ASN A 13 -16.69 -2.08 12.56
N THR A 14 -16.55 -2.38 11.28
CA THR A 14 -15.96 -1.48 10.27
C THR A 14 -16.84 -0.29 9.92
N THR A 15 -18.05 -0.18 10.46
CA THR A 15 -19.04 0.84 10.06
C THR A 15 -18.51 2.25 10.31
N ASN A 16 -17.98 2.52 11.52
CA ASN A 16 -17.49 3.85 11.88
C ASN A 16 -16.28 4.25 11.03
N ALA A 17 -15.26 3.39 10.98
CA ALA A 17 -14.11 3.56 10.10
C ALA A 17 -14.50 3.82 8.63
N SER A 18 -15.48 3.08 8.09
CA SER A 18 -15.96 3.27 6.70
C SER A 18 -16.68 4.61 6.50
N VAL A 19 -17.47 5.05 7.49
CA VAL A 19 -18.12 6.36 7.47
C VAL A 19 -17.07 7.47 7.48
N LEU A 20 -16.05 7.38 8.34
CA LEU A 20 -14.97 8.36 8.42
C LEU A 20 -14.13 8.40 7.13
N ALA A 21 -13.77 7.24 6.58
CA ALA A 21 -13.06 7.10 5.31
C ALA A 21 -13.83 7.69 4.11
N THR A 22 -15.16 7.76 4.20
CA THR A 22 -16.00 8.40 3.18
C THR A 22 -16.17 9.89 3.44
N ALA A 23 -16.32 10.29 4.70
CA ALA A 23 -16.53 11.68 5.10
C ALA A 23 -15.38 12.60 4.69
N ILE A 24 -14.14 12.13 4.82
CA ILE A 24 -12.93 12.89 4.49
C ILE A 24 -12.92 13.48 3.07
N LYS A 25 -13.51 12.76 2.09
CA LYS A 25 -13.55 13.18 0.69
C LYS A 25 -14.42 14.42 0.45
N ASN A 26 -15.28 14.72 1.41
CA ASN A 26 -16.31 15.74 1.32
C ASN A 26 -16.10 16.91 2.30
N LEU A 27 -14.99 16.94 3.03
CA LEU A 27 -14.63 18.06 3.90
C LEU A 27 -14.43 19.34 3.07
N ARG A 28 -14.88 20.48 3.59
CA ARG A 28 -14.88 21.79 2.94
C ARG A 28 -14.43 22.94 3.84
N SER A 29 -14.22 22.72 5.13
CA SER A 29 -13.72 23.75 6.04
C SER A 29 -12.78 23.19 7.11
N PHE A 30 -11.93 24.05 7.68
CA PHE A 30 -11.05 23.70 8.79
C PHE A 30 -11.82 23.22 10.04
N ASN A 31 -13.02 23.74 10.27
CA ASN A 31 -13.86 23.25 11.37
C ASN A 31 -14.30 21.80 11.13
N GLU A 32 -14.65 21.44 9.90
CA GLU A 32 -15.00 20.07 9.54
C GLU A 32 -13.79 19.14 9.62
N ILE A 33 -12.59 19.61 9.25
CA ILE A 33 -11.32 18.89 9.45
C ILE A 33 -11.12 18.60 10.94
N ALA A 34 -11.14 19.64 11.79
CA ALA A 34 -10.94 19.47 13.23
C ALA A 34 -11.99 18.57 13.90
N GLU A 35 -13.23 18.56 13.42
CA GLU A 35 -14.25 17.61 13.88
C GLU A 35 -14.00 16.18 13.39
N TRP A 36 -13.54 16.03 12.15
CA TRP A 36 -13.20 14.74 11.57
C TRP A 36 -11.98 14.14 12.28
N ASP A 37 -10.91 14.90 12.51
CA ASP A 37 -9.70 14.46 13.21
C ASP A 37 -10.00 13.95 14.60
N LYS A 38 -10.83 14.67 15.37
CA LYS A 38 -11.26 14.21 16.69
C LYS A 38 -11.98 12.86 16.62
N LYS A 39 -12.85 12.66 15.64
CA LYS A 39 -13.57 11.40 15.47
C LYS A 39 -12.63 10.29 14.97
N ALA A 40 -11.68 10.61 14.10
CA ALA A 40 -10.69 9.70 13.58
C ALA A 40 -9.73 9.23 14.67
N MET A 41 -9.23 10.13 15.53
CA MET A 41 -8.40 9.78 16.68
C MET A 41 -9.12 8.84 17.65
N VAL A 42 -10.41 9.10 17.95
CA VAL A 42 -11.21 8.20 18.80
C VAL A 42 -11.37 6.82 18.16
N GLU A 43 -11.54 6.74 16.84
CA GLU A 43 -11.60 5.46 16.13
C GLU A 43 -10.23 4.74 16.16
N VAL A 44 -9.12 5.46 15.98
CA VAL A 44 -7.76 4.93 16.09
C VAL A 44 -7.50 4.34 17.49
N GLU A 45 -7.88 5.06 18.55
CA GLU A 45 -7.79 4.55 19.93
C GLU A 45 -8.61 3.28 20.16
N SER A 46 -9.80 3.21 19.56
CA SER A 46 -10.65 2.01 19.56
C SER A 46 -9.97 0.84 18.85
N LEU A 47 -9.39 1.08 17.67
CA LEU A 47 -8.65 0.07 16.90
C LEU A 47 -7.40 -0.43 17.65
N HIS A 48 -6.65 0.45 18.33
CA HIS A 48 -5.55 0.03 19.22
C HIS A 48 -6.03 -0.84 20.38
N SER A 49 -7.20 -0.54 20.94
CA SER A 49 -7.79 -1.37 22.01
C SER A 49 -8.14 -2.77 21.49
N ILE A 50 -8.62 -2.88 20.24
CA ILE A 50 -8.89 -4.16 19.57
C ILE A 50 -7.58 -4.90 19.28
N LEU A 51 -6.53 -4.21 18.80
CA LEU A 51 -5.21 -4.81 18.60
C LEU A 51 -4.68 -5.45 19.89
N LYS A 52 -4.78 -4.72 21.01
CA LYS A 52 -4.38 -5.23 22.32
C LYS A 52 -5.18 -6.48 22.72
N ALA A 53 -6.47 -6.53 22.39
CA ALA A 53 -7.29 -7.72 22.63
C ALA A 53 -6.87 -8.91 21.75
N ILE A 54 -6.55 -8.67 20.48
CA ILE A 54 -6.01 -9.69 19.56
C ILE A 54 -4.67 -10.23 20.05
N GLU A 55 -3.77 -9.37 20.51
CA GLU A 55 -2.49 -9.77 21.10
C GLU A 55 -2.70 -10.64 22.35
N GLY A 56 -3.67 -10.29 23.20
CA GLY A 56 -4.09 -11.14 24.32
C GLY A 56 -4.52 -12.53 23.86
N LYS A 57 -5.37 -12.63 22.83
CA LYS A 57 -5.82 -13.91 22.24
C LYS A 57 -4.65 -14.71 21.65
N GLN A 58 -3.73 -14.04 20.95
CA GLN A 58 -2.52 -14.68 20.39
C GLN A 58 -1.63 -15.25 21.50
N GLN A 59 -1.43 -14.50 22.59
CA GLN A 59 -0.65 -14.95 23.73
C GLN A 59 -1.28 -16.18 24.40
N THR A 60 -2.60 -16.20 24.56
CA THR A 60 -3.34 -17.38 25.06
C THR A 60 -3.16 -18.58 24.12
N ALA A 61 -3.30 -18.38 22.80
CA ALA A 61 -3.10 -19.45 21.82
C ALA A 61 -1.68 -20.04 21.88
N ILE A 62 -0.66 -19.19 22.04
CA ILE A 62 0.74 -19.63 22.20
C ILE A 62 0.90 -20.48 23.46
N GLN A 63 0.32 -20.06 24.59
CA GLN A 63 0.39 -20.81 25.85
C GLN A 63 -0.28 -22.19 25.72
N VAL A 64 -1.46 -22.26 25.08
CA VAL A 64 -2.17 -23.53 24.88
C VAL A 64 -1.38 -24.46 23.95
N ILE A 65 -0.82 -23.94 22.86
CA ILE A 65 0.03 -24.73 21.96
C ILE A 65 1.26 -25.26 22.69
N ALA A 66 1.91 -24.45 23.53
CA ALA A 66 3.08 -24.85 24.29
C ALA A 66 2.75 -25.93 25.33
N GLN A 67 1.61 -25.82 26.02
CA GLN A 67 1.12 -26.84 26.95
C GLN A 67 0.82 -28.16 26.22
N GLU A 68 0.09 -28.11 25.10
CA GLU A 68 -0.19 -29.30 24.28
C GLU A 68 1.09 -29.96 23.75
N GLN A 69 2.11 -29.18 23.40
CA GLN A 69 3.42 -29.71 22.99
C GLN A 69 4.12 -30.45 24.12
N GLN A 70 4.15 -29.88 25.32
CA GLN A 70 4.73 -30.53 26.50
C GLN A 70 3.99 -31.83 26.85
N GLU A 71 2.66 -31.81 26.88
CA GLU A 71 1.85 -33.01 27.11
C GLU A 71 2.07 -34.07 26.04
N TYR A 72 2.17 -33.65 24.77
CA TYR A 72 2.48 -34.56 23.67
C TYR A 72 3.86 -35.19 23.84
N GLU A 73 4.89 -34.43 24.21
CA GLU A 73 6.24 -34.96 24.42
C GLU A 73 6.29 -36.06 25.48
N VAL A 74 5.47 -35.96 26.53
CA VAL A 74 5.37 -36.93 27.63
C VAL A 74 4.62 -38.22 27.22
N LYS A 75 3.77 -38.20 26.18
CA LYS A 75 2.99 -39.37 25.73
C LYS A 75 3.85 -40.49 25.11
N SER A 76 3.38 -41.73 25.24
CA SER A 76 3.99 -42.92 24.62
C SER A 76 3.93 -42.87 23.08
N PHE A 77 4.90 -43.49 22.41
CA PHE A 77 5.05 -43.50 20.95
C PHE A 77 3.82 -44.05 20.21
N LEU A 78 3.19 -45.10 20.74
CA LEU A 78 1.96 -45.66 20.14
C LEU A 78 0.79 -44.70 20.28
N THR A 79 0.66 -44.01 21.41
CA THR A 79 -0.38 -43.00 21.63
C THR A 79 -0.19 -41.80 20.70
N LYS A 80 1.06 -41.36 20.49
CA LYS A 80 1.44 -40.28 19.56
C LYS A 80 1.03 -40.56 18.10
N LEU A 81 1.10 -41.82 17.66
CA LEU A 81 0.73 -42.23 16.30
C LEU A 81 -0.78 -42.16 16.03
N PHE A 82 -1.62 -42.33 17.06
CA PHE A 82 -3.08 -42.25 16.95
C PHE A 82 -3.66 -40.91 17.40
N ASP A 83 -2.86 -40.05 18.04
CA ASP A 83 -3.29 -38.73 18.52
C ASP A 83 -3.40 -37.75 17.33
N ARG A 84 -4.63 -37.55 16.84
CA ARG A 84 -4.91 -36.55 15.81
C ARG A 84 -4.87 -35.17 16.47
N ARG A 85 -3.78 -34.42 16.22
CA ARG A 85 -3.52 -33.00 16.57
C ARG A 85 -4.58 -32.01 16.06
N LYS A 86 -5.86 -32.25 16.34
CA LYS A 86 -6.99 -31.46 15.83
C LYS A 86 -7.06 -30.12 16.53
N GLU A 87 -6.73 -30.06 17.82
CA GLU A 87 -6.72 -28.82 18.62
C GLU A 87 -5.51 -27.95 18.31
N GLN A 88 -4.29 -28.50 18.31
CA GLN A 88 -3.12 -27.81 17.79
C GLN A 88 -3.32 -27.21 16.39
N LYS A 89 -3.92 -27.97 15.45
CA LYS A 89 -4.24 -27.47 14.11
C LYS A 89 -5.29 -26.35 14.13
N ARG A 90 -6.27 -26.41 15.02
CA ARG A 90 -7.26 -25.34 15.22
C ARG A 90 -6.59 -24.07 15.73
N TRP A 91 -5.75 -24.17 16.76
CA TRP A 91 -5.04 -23.03 17.32
C TRP A 91 -4.03 -22.41 16.36
N LEU A 92 -3.33 -23.22 15.53
CA LEU A 92 -2.46 -22.70 14.47
C LEU A 92 -3.25 -21.96 13.37
N ALA A 93 -4.41 -22.49 12.99
CA ALA A 93 -5.30 -21.80 12.05
C ALA A 93 -5.84 -20.49 12.64
N GLU A 94 -6.20 -20.50 13.91
CA GLU A 94 -6.66 -19.32 14.64
C GLU A 94 -5.55 -18.27 14.78
N GLN A 95 -4.31 -18.66 15.09
CA GLN A 95 -3.16 -17.76 15.13
C GLN A 95 -2.91 -17.11 13.77
N SER A 96 -3.00 -17.89 12.69
CA SER A 96 -2.86 -17.37 11.33
C SER A 96 -3.98 -16.39 10.95
N ARG A 97 -5.22 -16.64 11.41
CA ARG A 97 -6.36 -15.74 11.26
C ARG A 97 -6.11 -14.43 12.01
N LEU A 98 -5.81 -14.50 13.30
CA LEU A 98 -5.55 -13.35 14.16
C LEU A 98 -4.36 -12.52 13.65
N ALA A 99 -3.31 -13.15 13.10
CA ALA A 99 -2.18 -12.43 12.52
C ALA A 99 -2.57 -11.62 11.27
N ARG A 100 -3.45 -12.15 10.43
CA ARG A 100 -3.97 -11.41 9.27
C ARG A 100 -4.86 -10.24 9.69
N GLU A 101 -5.74 -10.48 10.66
CA GLU A 101 -6.62 -9.43 11.19
C GLU A 101 -5.83 -8.33 11.89
N LYS A 102 -4.79 -8.69 12.64
CA LYS A 102 -3.84 -7.75 13.25
C LYS A 102 -3.23 -6.84 12.17
N ALA A 103 -2.61 -7.43 11.15
CA ALA A 103 -1.98 -6.67 10.06
C ALA A 103 -2.98 -5.78 9.30
N GLN A 104 -4.22 -6.24 9.15
CA GLN A 104 -5.29 -5.44 8.54
C GLN A 104 -5.66 -4.22 9.40
N ILE A 105 -5.80 -4.39 10.71
CA ILE A 105 -6.12 -3.29 11.63
C ILE A 105 -4.96 -2.30 11.73
N GLU A 106 -3.72 -2.80 11.84
CA GLU A 106 -2.51 -1.95 11.84
C GLU A 106 -2.46 -1.07 10.59
N ASN A 107 -2.68 -1.66 9.40
CA ASN A 107 -2.73 -0.90 8.16
C ASN A 107 -3.85 0.16 8.13
N VAL A 108 -5.00 -0.11 8.75
CA VAL A 108 -6.08 0.90 8.87
C VAL A 108 -5.67 2.03 9.81
N ILE A 109 -5.03 1.72 10.93
CA ILE A 109 -4.51 2.71 11.87
C ILE A 109 -3.48 3.59 11.17
N ASP A 110 -2.47 3.00 10.52
CA ASP A 110 -1.41 3.72 9.81
C ASP A 110 -2.01 4.67 8.75
N GLN A 111 -3.07 4.23 8.06
CA GLN A 111 -3.77 5.08 7.09
C GLN A 111 -4.53 6.23 7.76
N PHE A 112 -5.19 6.02 8.89
CA PHE A 112 -5.84 7.12 9.61
C PHE A 112 -4.82 8.10 10.18
N GLU A 113 -3.76 7.62 10.82
CA GLU A 113 -2.70 8.45 11.40
C GLU A 113 -1.99 9.27 10.32
N SER A 114 -1.59 8.65 9.21
CA SER A 114 -0.98 9.36 8.08
C SER A 114 -1.88 10.44 7.49
N VAL A 115 -3.20 10.24 7.57
CA VAL A 115 -4.16 11.19 7.05
C VAL A 115 -4.39 12.33 8.03
N ILE A 116 -4.51 12.03 9.33
CA ILE A 116 -4.60 13.02 10.41
C ILE A 116 -3.36 13.93 10.37
N ASP A 117 -2.16 13.36 10.28
CA ASP A 117 -0.90 14.12 10.21
C ASP A 117 -0.78 14.98 8.94
N PHE A 118 -1.53 14.65 7.89
CA PHE A 118 -1.56 15.40 6.64
C PHE A 118 -2.61 16.52 6.63
N MET A 119 -3.54 16.56 7.59
CA MET A 119 -4.60 17.55 7.61
C MET A 119 -4.05 18.93 7.97
N PRO A 120 -4.32 19.98 7.15
CA PRO A 120 -3.94 21.34 7.52
C PRO A 120 -4.89 21.89 8.59
N ASP A 121 -4.34 22.39 9.69
CA ASP A 121 -5.10 22.99 10.79
C ASP A 121 -5.34 24.49 10.58
N SER A 122 -4.63 25.11 9.63
CA SER A 122 -4.68 26.54 9.38
C SER A 122 -4.52 26.91 7.91
N LEU A 123 -4.87 28.15 7.58
CA LEU A 123 -4.69 28.70 6.22
C LEU A 123 -3.21 28.77 5.83
N ASP A 124 -2.33 29.09 6.78
CA ASP A 124 -0.89 29.23 6.50
C ASP A 124 -0.25 27.86 6.22
N GLU A 125 -0.61 26.84 7.01
CA GLU A 125 -0.22 25.46 6.79
C GLU A 125 -0.79 24.90 5.48
N LEU A 126 -2.05 25.20 5.15
CA LEU A 126 -2.66 24.84 3.87
C LEU A 126 -1.85 25.40 2.69
N LYS A 127 -1.42 26.67 2.76
CA LYS A 127 -0.61 27.29 1.70
C LYS A 127 0.75 26.63 1.57
N GLU A 128 1.41 26.35 2.69
CA GLU A 128 2.69 25.66 2.71
C GLU A 128 2.56 24.26 2.10
N LEU A 129 1.55 23.49 2.50
CA LEU A 129 1.28 22.15 2.00
C LEU A 129 0.98 22.18 0.49
N LEU A 130 0.19 23.14 0.02
CA LEU A 130 -0.07 23.34 -1.41
C LEU A 130 1.20 23.66 -2.20
N GLU A 131 2.10 24.49 -1.66
CA GLU A 131 3.37 24.80 -2.28
C GLU A 131 4.28 23.56 -2.36
N GLN A 132 4.36 22.79 -1.28
CA GLN A 132 5.09 21.53 -1.24
C GLN A 132 4.57 20.53 -2.29
N CYS A 133 3.25 20.31 -2.36
CA CYS A 133 2.65 19.43 -3.38
C CYS A 133 2.92 19.91 -4.81
N LYS A 134 2.83 21.22 -5.06
CA LYS A 134 3.12 21.81 -6.38
C LYS A 134 4.60 21.65 -6.76
N GLN A 135 5.50 21.81 -5.80
CA GLN A 135 6.93 21.61 -6.00
C GLN A 135 7.26 20.14 -6.29
N GLN A 136 6.73 19.20 -5.49
CA GLN A 136 6.88 17.75 -5.74
C GLN A 136 6.35 17.34 -7.12
N LYS A 137 5.18 17.86 -7.52
CA LYS A 137 4.64 17.62 -8.86
C LYS A 137 5.59 18.09 -9.95
N LYS A 138 6.21 19.27 -9.78
CA LYS A 138 7.18 19.82 -10.74
C LYS A 138 8.44 18.95 -10.85
N GLU A 139 8.92 18.42 -9.73
CA GLU A 139 10.06 17.49 -9.71
C GLU A 139 9.73 16.20 -10.45
N LEU A 140 8.57 15.58 -10.19
CA LEU A 140 8.11 14.38 -10.90
C LEU A 140 7.91 14.63 -12.40
N LEU A 141 7.41 15.80 -12.81
CA LEU A 141 7.32 16.16 -14.22
C LEU A 141 8.70 16.25 -14.89
N THR A 142 9.68 16.79 -14.18
CA THR A 142 11.07 16.86 -14.65
C THR A 142 11.68 15.45 -14.77
N GLU A 143 11.43 14.58 -13.80
CA GLU A 143 11.85 13.17 -13.86
C GLU A 143 11.19 12.44 -15.03
N LYS A 144 9.89 12.65 -15.26
CA LYS A 144 9.15 12.10 -16.40
C LYS A 144 9.76 12.54 -17.73
N GLU A 145 10.13 13.82 -17.86
CA GLU A 145 10.82 14.34 -19.05
C GLU A 145 12.17 13.64 -19.26
N ALA A 146 12.95 13.45 -18.19
CA ALA A 146 14.21 12.73 -18.24
C ALA A 146 14.04 11.26 -18.69
N VAL A 147 13.05 10.55 -18.13
CA VAL A 147 12.71 9.16 -18.55
C VAL A 147 12.29 9.13 -20.01
N ASN A 148 11.44 10.07 -20.47
CA ASN A 148 11.04 10.15 -21.88
C ASN A 148 12.25 10.42 -22.80
N ALA A 149 13.22 11.24 -22.38
CA ALA A 149 14.44 11.49 -23.14
C ALA A 149 15.30 10.22 -23.27
N GLN A 150 15.44 9.44 -22.20
CA GLN A 150 16.14 8.15 -22.24
C GLN A 150 15.42 7.13 -23.14
N MET A 151 14.09 7.08 -23.10
CA MET A 151 13.31 6.23 -24.00
C MET A 151 13.49 6.66 -25.46
N ALA A 152 13.55 7.97 -25.72
CA ALA A 152 13.79 8.51 -27.04
C ALA A 152 15.18 8.13 -27.57
N SER A 153 16.23 8.19 -26.74
CA SER A 153 17.58 7.77 -27.15
C SER A 153 17.62 6.29 -27.51
N VAL A 154 17.04 5.40 -26.69
CA VAL A 154 16.95 3.95 -26.98
C VAL A 154 16.23 3.70 -28.31
N ARG A 155 15.15 4.43 -28.59
CA ARG A 155 14.41 4.33 -29.87
C ARG A 155 15.24 4.80 -31.05
N VAL A 156 16.00 5.89 -30.90
CA VAL A 156 16.89 6.42 -31.95
C VAL A 156 18.03 5.44 -32.22
N GLU A 157 18.68 4.92 -31.19
CA GLU A 157 19.75 3.91 -31.31
C GLU A 157 19.23 2.65 -32.01
N ALA A 158 18.06 2.13 -31.63
CA ALA A 158 17.47 0.97 -32.29
C ALA A 158 17.13 1.23 -33.76
N LYS A 159 16.68 2.45 -34.10
CA LYS A 159 16.46 2.87 -35.50
C LYS A 159 17.77 2.91 -36.29
N GLN A 160 18.83 3.48 -35.72
CA GLN A 160 20.16 3.52 -36.34
C GLN A 160 20.74 2.11 -36.53
N GLN A 161 20.66 1.25 -35.52
CA GLN A 161 21.07 -0.14 -35.62
C GLN A 161 20.31 -0.87 -36.73
N THR A 162 19.00 -0.65 -36.82
CA THR A 162 18.16 -1.24 -37.89
C THR A 162 18.55 -0.72 -39.27
N ALA A 163 18.82 0.58 -39.41
CA ALA A 163 19.26 1.18 -40.66
C ALA A 163 20.61 0.62 -41.14
N ASN A 164 21.49 0.24 -40.21
CA ASN A 164 22.79 -0.39 -40.49
C ASN A 164 22.70 -1.90 -40.78
N THR A 165 21.51 -2.51 -40.79
CA THR A 165 21.35 -3.93 -41.14
C THR A 165 21.17 -4.15 -42.64
N ASN A 166 21.83 -5.18 -43.19
CA ASN A 166 21.67 -5.57 -44.60
C ASN A 166 20.22 -5.98 -44.93
N TYR A 167 19.71 -5.53 -46.08
CA TYR A 167 18.39 -5.90 -46.59
C TYR A 167 18.44 -7.29 -47.24
N GLY A 168 17.61 -8.22 -46.78
CA GLY A 168 17.56 -9.63 -47.22
C GLY A 168 17.21 -10.62 -46.11
N ASN A 169 17.17 -11.93 -46.44
CA ASN A 169 16.93 -13.01 -45.46
C ASN A 169 18.00 -13.04 -44.34
N TYR A 170 19.24 -12.65 -44.65
CA TYR A 170 20.34 -12.54 -43.68
C TYR A 170 20.14 -11.44 -42.62
N GLY A 171 19.38 -10.38 -42.92
CA GLY A 171 19.09 -9.30 -41.96
C GLY A 171 17.84 -9.52 -41.10
N LYS A 172 17.02 -10.55 -41.37
CA LYS A 172 15.78 -10.80 -40.60
C LYS A 172 16.07 -11.17 -39.14
N GLY A 173 17.09 -11.99 -38.91
CA GLY A 173 17.53 -12.37 -37.56
C GLY A 173 18.06 -11.17 -36.77
N GLU A 174 18.88 -10.34 -37.40
CA GLU A 174 19.47 -9.16 -36.77
C GLU A 174 18.41 -8.10 -36.39
N ARG A 175 17.47 -7.81 -37.30
CA ARG A 175 16.33 -6.91 -36.99
C ARG A 175 15.46 -7.44 -35.85
N ARG A 176 15.29 -8.76 -35.73
CA ARG A 176 14.57 -9.37 -34.61
C ARG A 176 15.34 -9.17 -33.30
N ARG A 177 16.67 -9.37 -33.31
CA ARG A 177 17.54 -9.14 -32.14
C ARG A 177 17.49 -7.68 -31.68
N ILE A 178 17.63 -6.73 -32.59
CA ILE A 178 17.54 -5.29 -32.30
C ILE A 178 16.19 -4.95 -31.67
N ARG A 179 15.09 -5.51 -32.18
CA ARG A 179 13.75 -5.32 -31.60
C ARG A 179 13.68 -5.86 -30.17
N LEU A 180 14.12 -7.09 -29.94
CA LEU A 180 14.10 -7.70 -28.61
C LEU A 180 14.96 -6.92 -27.60
N ASN A 181 16.14 -6.47 -28.02
CA ASN A 181 17.01 -5.64 -27.17
C ASN A 181 16.37 -4.29 -26.85
N LYS A 182 15.80 -3.62 -27.86
CA LYS A 182 15.05 -2.36 -27.66
C LYS A 182 13.89 -2.56 -26.68
N ASP A 183 13.09 -3.60 -26.86
CA ASP A 183 11.94 -3.87 -25.99
C ASP A 183 12.41 -4.21 -24.55
N ALA A 184 13.53 -4.92 -24.40
CA ALA A 184 14.14 -5.20 -23.09
C ALA A 184 14.64 -3.93 -22.38
N LEU A 185 15.23 -2.99 -23.13
CA LEU A 185 15.73 -1.71 -22.59
C LEU A 185 14.60 -0.72 -22.27
N LEU A 186 13.51 -0.73 -23.04
CA LEU A 186 12.37 0.17 -22.82
C LEU A 186 11.51 -0.26 -21.63
N ARG A 187 11.37 -1.57 -21.36
CA ARG A 187 10.50 -2.09 -20.32
C ARG A 187 10.70 -1.48 -18.91
N PRO A 188 11.92 -1.36 -18.37
CA PRO A 188 12.10 -0.71 -17.06
C PRO A 188 11.71 0.77 -17.09
N GLN A 189 11.96 1.48 -18.19
CA GLN A 189 11.60 2.89 -18.35
C GLN A 189 10.08 3.07 -18.48
N ASP A 190 9.38 2.17 -19.18
CA ASP A 190 7.91 2.16 -19.25
C ASP A 190 7.29 1.96 -17.86
N ASN A 191 7.85 1.06 -17.05
CA ASN A 191 7.42 0.85 -15.67
C ASN A 191 7.66 2.09 -14.80
N GLN A 192 8.86 2.68 -14.87
CA GLN A 192 9.20 3.89 -14.12
C GLN A 192 8.29 5.06 -14.52
N LYS A 193 8.06 5.26 -15.83
CA LYS A 193 7.16 6.28 -16.33
C LYS A 193 5.74 6.09 -15.80
N THR A 194 5.24 4.86 -15.82
CA THR A 194 3.88 4.55 -15.31
C THR A 194 3.78 4.84 -13.82
N ALA A 195 4.80 4.50 -13.03
CA ALA A 195 4.87 4.84 -11.61
C ALA A 195 4.85 6.36 -11.37
N ILE A 196 5.67 7.13 -12.10
CA ILE A 196 5.69 8.60 -12.01
C ILE A 196 4.32 9.20 -12.41
N GLU A 197 3.69 8.68 -13.47
CA GLU A 197 2.35 9.12 -13.89
C GLU A 197 1.28 8.84 -12.83
N GLY A 198 1.38 7.72 -12.13
CA GLY A 198 0.55 7.41 -10.96
C GLY A 198 0.72 8.44 -9.85
N GLN A 199 1.96 8.71 -9.44
CA GLN A 199 2.28 9.70 -8.40
C GLN A 199 1.82 11.12 -8.75
N ILE A 200 2.00 11.56 -10.00
CA ILE A 200 1.49 12.85 -10.48
C ILE A 200 -0.03 12.90 -10.37
N THR A 201 -0.73 11.83 -10.76
CA THR A 201 -2.19 11.75 -10.68
C THR A 201 -2.67 11.82 -9.23
N GLU A 202 -1.98 11.17 -8.31
CA GLU A 202 -2.28 11.21 -6.87
C GLU A 202 -2.09 12.62 -6.30
N LEU A 203 -0.96 13.27 -6.60
CA LEU A 203 -0.70 14.65 -6.20
C LEU A 203 -1.71 15.63 -6.79
N ASP A 204 -2.12 15.45 -8.04
CA ASP A 204 -3.16 16.29 -8.65
C ASP A 204 -4.49 16.19 -7.91
N GLN A 205 -4.88 14.98 -7.50
CA GLN A 205 -6.09 14.79 -6.70
C GLN A 205 -5.97 15.41 -5.31
N ILE A 206 -4.79 15.35 -4.69
CA ILE A 206 -4.51 15.99 -3.39
C ILE A 206 -4.56 17.51 -3.52
N ILE A 207 -3.89 18.10 -4.52
CA ILE A 207 -3.91 19.55 -4.77
C ILE A 207 -5.34 20.03 -4.98
N VAL A 208 -6.12 19.35 -5.83
CA VAL A 208 -7.52 19.69 -6.07
C VAL A 208 -8.37 19.59 -4.80
N TRP A 209 -8.06 18.65 -3.91
CA TRP A 209 -8.74 18.52 -2.63
C TRP A 209 -8.37 19.68 -1.68
N LEU A 210 -7.08 20.00 -1.55
CA LEU A 210 -6.56 21.10 -0.73
C LEU A 210 -7.08 22.47 -1.21
N GLU A 211 -7.16 22.70 -2.53
CA GLU A 211 -7.69 23.94 -3.12
C GLU A 211 -9.18 24.17 -2.86
N ARG A 212 -9.89 23.23 -2.21
CA ARG A 212 -11.28 23.46 -1.75
C ARG A 212 -11.37 24.31 -0.49
N PHE A 213 -10.29 24.38 0.27
CA PHE A 213 -10.21 25.09 1.54
C PHE A 213 -9.64 26.51 1.40
N THR A 214 -9.11 26.85 0.22
CA THR A 214 -8.63 28.20 -0.17
C THR A 214 -9.77 29.09 -0.65
#